data_AF-A0A1Y3BN57-F1
#
_entry.id   AF-A0A1Y3BN57-F1
#
_cell.length_a   1.000
_cell.length_b   1.000
_cell.length_c   1.000
_cell.angle_alpha   90.00
_cell.angle_beta   90.00
_cell.angle_gamma   90.00
#
_symmetry.space_group_name_H-M   'P 1'
#
loop_
_entity.id
_entity.type
_entity.pdbx_description
1 polymer ?
#
loop_
_entity_poly.entity_id
_entity_poly.type
_entity_poly.pdbx_seq_one_letter_code
_entity_poly.pdbx_strand_id
1 'polypeptide(L)'
;MAARLPANFAVISHVLNEIRNEEPDFQPSSVFDFGSGIGTTIWATDQYWNQSVREYFCVDMNENMNQISRELLHRGTSNDEHILDRVFYRQFLPVKHIPSYDLVVSAFSLLEMEDTRSRLFVIENLWQKTSGCLVLIEHGSKAGFKAIMEARNFLLQINRKIQLEQQPISSQQSTTEI
;
A
#
# COMPACT_ATOMS: atom_id res chain seq x y z
N MET A 1 -14.45 -15.35 3.80
CA MET A 1 -13.37 -14.70 3.01
C MET A 1 -13.32 -15.16 1.56
N ALA A 2 -13.42 -16.46 1.24
CA ALA A 2 -13.45 -16.94 -0.15
C ALA A 2 -14.50 -16.24 -1.05
N ALA A 3 -15.70 -15.98 -0.53
CA ALA A 3 -16.76 -15.28 -1.29
C ALA A 3 -16.44 -13.80 -1.63
N ARG A 4 -15.46 -13.18 -0.95
CA ARG A 4 -15.07 -11.78 -1.19
C ARG A 4 -13.93 -11.65 -2.21
N LEU A 5 -13.20 -12.73 -2.50
CA LEU A 5 -12.04 -12.69 -3.38
C LEU A 5 -12.37 -12.13 -4.78
N PRO A 6 -13.43 -12.57 -5.49
CA PRO A 6 -13.72 -12.04 -6.83
C PRO A 6 -14.06 -10.54 -6.81
N ALA A 7 -14.81 -10.08 -5.80
CA ALA A 7 -15.18 -8.68 -5.68
C ALA A 7 -13.97 -7.80 -5.32
N ASN A 8 -13.15 -8.21 -4.36
CA ASN A 8 -11.93 -7.51 -3.98
C ASN A 8 -10.96 -7.45 -5.17
N PHE A 9 -10.81 -8.57 -5.89
CA PHE A 9 -9.99 -8.65 -7.09
C PHE A 9 -10.45 -7.67 -8.16
N ALA A 10 -11.75 -7.61 -8.45
CA ALA A 10 -12.29 -6.69 -9.45
C ALA A 10 -12.03 -5.23 -9.07
N VAL A 11 -12.24 -4.85 -7.80
CA VAL A 11 -11.99 -3.49 -7.33
C VAL A 11 -10.51 -3.13 -7.41
N ILE A 12 -9.63 -3.99 -6.89
CA ILE A 12 -8.18 -3.74 -6.92
C ILE A 12 -7.71 -3.66 -8.38
N SER A 13 -8.10 -4.62 -9.22
CA SER A 13 -7.72 -4.64 -10.64
C SER A 13 -8.19 -3.41 -11.40
N HIS A 14 -9.38 -2.89 -11.07
CA HIS A 14 -9.88 -1.65 -11.66
C HIS A 14 -9.00 -0.46 -11.25
N VAL A 15 -8.70 -0.30 -9.95
CA VAL A 15 -7.82 0.78 -9.46
C VAL A 15 -6.42 0.71 -10.08
N LEU A 16 -5.84 -0.49 -10.17
CA LEU A 16 -4.52 -0.69 -10.78
C LEU A 16 -4.52 -0.37 -12.29
N ASN A 17 -5.60 -0.70 -12.99
CA ASN A 17 -5.78 -0.34 -14.40
C ASN A 17 -5.88 1.18 -14.60
N GLU A 18 -6.59 1.90 -13.71
CA GLU A 18 -6.64 3.36 -13.76
C GLU A 18 -5.24 3.97 -13.56
N ILE A 19 -4.46 3.47 -12.60
CA ILE A 19 -3.07 3.93 -12.38
C ILE A 19 -2.23 3.71 -13.65
N ARG A 20 -2.32 2.54 -14.26
CA ARG A 20 -1.59 2.23 -15.49
C ARG A 20 -2.01 3.11 -16.66
N ASN A 21 -3.28 3.48 -16.76
CA ASN A 21 -3.78 4.31 -17.85
C ASN A 21 -3.36 5.78 -17.69
N GLU A 22 -3.40 6.29 -16.47
CA GLU A 22 -2.99 7.66 -16.14
C GLU A 22 -1.46 7.81 -16.18
N GLU A 23 -0.71 6.80 -15.75
CA GLU A 23 0.76 6.79 -15.71
C GLU A 23 1.33 5.54 -16.40
N PRO A 24 1.38 5.50 -17.76
CA PRO A 24 1.82 4.32 -18.52
C PRO A 24 3.28 3.90 -18.26
N ASP A 25 4.12 4.83 -17.83
CA ASP A 25 5.53 4.59 -17.51
C ASP A 25 5.72 4.02 -16.09
N PHE A 26 4.66 3.98 -15.28
CA PHE A 26 4.71 3.42 -13.93
C PHE A 26 4.81 1.88 -13.98
N GLN A 27 6.02 1.38 -13.72
CA GLN A 27 6.37 -0.04 -13.73
C GLN A 27 6.96 -0.43 -12.36
N PRO A 28 6.12 -0.71 -11.34
CA PRO A 28 6.60 -1.01 -10.00
C PRO A 28 7.45 -2.28 -10.00
N SER A 29 8.58 -2.22 -9.28
CA SER A 29 9.48 -3.36 -9.07
C SER A 29 9.24 -4.05 -7.72
N SER A 30 8.69 -3.31 -6.75
CA SER A 30 8.39 -3.80 -5.41
C SER A 30 6.99 -3.39 -4.98
N VAL A 31 6.25 -4.34 -4.43
CA VAL A 31 4.85 -4.15 -3.99
C VAL A 31 4.72 -4.51 -2.54
N PHE A 32 4.16 -3.61 -1.74
CA PHE A 32 3.83 -3.86 -0.35
C PHE A 32 2.31 -3.87 -0.14
N ASP A 33 1.77 -5.04 0.21
CA ASP A 33 0.37 -5.29 0.50
C ASP A 33 0.13 -5.37 2.02
N PHE A 34 -0.48 -4.33 2.59
CA PHE A 34 -0.86 -4.26 4.00
C PHE A 34 -2.31 -4.75 4.19
N GLY A 35 -2.51 -5.66 5.15
CA GLY A 35 -3.75 -6.40 5.30
C GLY A 35 -3.97 -7.35 4.13
N SER A 36 -2.91 -8.02 3.69
CA SER A 36 -2.88 -8.79 2.43
C SER A 36 -3.90 -9.92 2.37
N GLY A 37 -4.36 -10.42 3.52
CA GLY A 37 -5.31 -11.51 3.62
C GLY A 37 -4.85 -12.72 2.84
N ILE A 38 -5.69 -13.16 1.91
CA ILE A 38 -5.43 -14.31 1.03
C ILE A 38 -4.65 -13.94 -0.24
N GLY A 39 -3.99 -12.77 -0.28
CA GLY A 39 -3.08 -12.36 -1.36
C GLY A 39 -3.77 -11.83 -2.61
N THR A 40 -4.96 -11.24 -2.50
CA THR A 40 -5.74 -10.78 -3.68
C THR A 40 -4.97 -9.72 -4.49
N THR A 41 -4.24 -8.83 -3.82
CA THR A 41 -3.41 -7.80 -4.43
C THR A 41 -2.31 -8.39 -5.30
N ILE A 42 -1.72 -9.53 -4.91
CA ILE A 42 -0.68 -10.23 -5.69
C ILE A 42 -1.24 -10.60 -7.06
N TRP A 43 -2.38 -11.30 -7.09
CA TRP A 43 -3.04 -11.72 -8.33
C TRP A 43 -3.43 -10.52 -9.21
N ALA A 44 -4.01 -9.47 -8.62
CA ALA A 44 -4.45 -8.31 -9.38
C ALA A 44 -3.26 -7.53 -9.98
N THR A 45 -2.16 -7.42 -9.24
CA THR A 45 -0.95 -6.74 -9.71
C THR A 45 -0.24 -7.54 -10.79
N ASP A 46 -0.15 -8.86 -10.61
CA ASP A 46 0.51 -9.76 -11.55
C ASP A 46 -0.11 -9.68 -12.96
N GLN A 47 -1.42 -9.46 -13.07
CA GLN A 47 -2.09 -9.26 -14.36
C GLN A 47 -1.55 -8.09 -15.20
N TYR A 48 -1.00 -7.06 -14.55
CA TYR A 48 -0.54 -5.84 -15.22
C TYR A 48 0.99 -5.73 -15.25
N TRP A 49 1.66 -6.22 -14.22
CA TRP A 49 3.09 -5.97 -13.97
C TRP A 49 3.93 -7.22 -13.66
N ASN A 50 3.49 -8.41 -14.10
CA ASN A 50 4.23 -9.68 -13.88
C ASN A 50 5.73 -9.63 -14.28
N GLN A 51 6.09 -8.86 -15.31
CA GLN A 51 7.47 -8.74 -15.77
C GLN A 51 8.32 -7.79 -14.94
N SER A 52 7.73 -6.75 -14.34
CA SER A 52 8.48 -5.72 -13.60
C SER A 52 8.58 -6.04 -12.11
N VAL A 53 7.53 -6.62 -11.50
CA VAL A 53 7.49 -6.88 -10.07
C VAL A 53 8.43 -8.01 -9.70
N ARG A 54 9.41 -7.71 -8.84
CA ARG A 54 10.41 -8.65 -8.33
C ARG A 54 10.14 -9.07 -6.89
N GLU A 55 9.35 -8.30 -6.16
CA GLU A 55 9.05 -8.54 -4.75
C GLU A 55 7.61 -8.17 -4.42
N TYR A 56 6.91 -9.08 -3.75
CA TYR A 56 5.66 -8.84 -3.03
C TYR A 56 5.93 -9.01 -1.54
N PHE A 57 5.85 -7.92 -0.79
CA PHE A 57 5.90 -7.93 0.67
C PHE A 57 4.48 -7.87 1.22
N CYS A 58 4.02 -8.93 1.87
CA CYS A 58 2.66 -9.09 2.34
C CYS A 58 2.62 -9.07 3.87
N VAL A 59 1.83 -8.17 4.45
CA VAL A 59 1.65 -8.06 5.90
C VAL A 59 0.21 -8.35 6.27
N ASP A 60 -0.03 -9.39 7.05
CA ASP A 60 -1.32 -9.70 7.66
C ASP A 60 -1.13 -10.28 9.06
N MET A 61 -1.86 -9.76 10.03
CA MET A 61 -1.75 -10.18 11.44
C MET A 61 -2.17 -11.65 11.64
N ASN A 62 -3.06 -12.16 10.80
CA ASN A 62 -3.56 -13.53 10.89
C ASN A 62 -2.67 -14.50 10.09
N GLU A 63 -1.88 -15.30 10.81
CA GLU A 63 -1.00 -16.31 10.20
C GLU A 63 -1.76 -17.30 9.31
N ASN A 64 -2.99 -17.65 9.68
CA ASN A 64 -3.81 -18.55 8.86
C ASN A 64 -4.12 -17.95 7.48
N MET A 65 -4.30 -16.62 7.41
CA MET A 65 -4.53 -15.93 6.14
C MET A 65 -3.29 -15.98 5.25
N ASN A 66 -2.10 -15.77 5.83
CA ASN A 66 -0.83 -15.91 5.14
C ASN A 66 -0.62 -17.34 4.62
N GLN A 67 -0.98 -18.35 5.42
CA GLN A 67 -0.92 -19.75 5.00
C GLN A 67 -1.88 -20.03 3.84
N ILE A 68 -3.14 -19.59 3.93
CA ILE A 68 -4.11 -19.76 2.85
C ILE A 68 -3.66 -19.04 1.57
N SER A 69 -3.13 -17.82 1.69
CA SER A 69 -2.56 -17.06 0.58
C SER A 69 -1.46 -17.85 -0.14
N ARG A 70 -0.53 -18.42 0.63
CA ARG A 70 0.56 -19.26 0.13
C ARG A 70 0.03 -20.51 -0.60
N GLU A 71 -0.92 -21.22 0.01
CA GLU A 71 -1.54 -22.41 -0.60
C GLU A 71 -2.30 -22.08 -1.89
N LEU A 72 -3.03 -20.96 -1.91
CA LEU A 72 -3.74 -20.50 -3.10
C LEU A 72 -2.77 -20.15 -4.24
N LEU A 73 -1.67 -19.47 -3.94
CA LEU A 73 -0.61 -19.21 -4.92
C LEU A 73 -0.02 -20.51 -5.43
N HIS A 74 0.48 -21.39 -4.55
CA HIS A 74 1.07 -22.67 -4.97
C HIS A 74 0.17 -23.49 -5.88
N ARG A 75 -1.13 -23.54 -5.60
CA ARG A 75 -2.09 -24.33 -6.37
C ARG A 75 -2.56 -23.62 -7.63
N GLY A 76 -2.64 -22.29 -7.63
CA GLY A 76 -3.11 -21.50 -8.76
C GLY A 76 -2.03 -21.15 -9.78
N THR A 77 -0.75 -21.26 -9.43
CA THR A 77 0.39 -20.92 -10.30
C THR A 77 1.15 -22.16 -10.77
N SER A 78 0.44 -23.26 -11.04
CA SER A 78 1.02 -24.59 -11.30
C SER A 78 2.05 -24.66 -12.45
N ASN A 79 2.16 -23.60 -13.26
CA ASN A 79 3.10 -23.46 -14.38
C ASN A 79 4.14 -22.34 -14.19
N ASP A 80 4.10 -21.59 -13.10
CA ASP A 80 4.93 -20.39 -12.89
C ASP A 80 5.47 -20.38 -11.44
N GLU A 81 6.43 -21.27 -11.15
CA GLU A 81 7.06 -21.38 -9.83
C GLU A 81 7.76 -20.08 -9.39
N HIS A 82 8.15 -19.23 -10.36
CA HIS A 82 8.92 -18.01 -10.13
C HIS A 82 8.20 -16.92 -9.34
N ILE A 83 6.86 -16.93 -9.29
CA ILE A 83 6.11 -15.96 -8.48
C ILE A 83 6.26 -16.27 -6.99
N LEU A 84 6.35 -17.54 -6.61
CA LEU A 84 6.42 -17.96 -5.20
C LEU A 84 7.71 -17.47 -4.53
N ASP A 85 8.81 -17.44 -5.28
CA ASP A 85 10.11 -16.94 -4.83
C ASP A 85 10.12 -15.42 -4.56
N ARG A 86 9.12 -14.70 -5.07
CA ARG A 86 9.00 -13.25 -4.95
C ARG A 86 8.09 -12.81 -3.81
N VAL A 87 7.35 -13.72 -3.17
CA VAL A 87 6.36 -13.38 -2.14
C VAL A 87 6.87 -13.63 -0.72
N PHE A 88 6.91 -12.57 0.08
CA PHE A 88 7.37 -12.58 1.46
C PHE A 88 6.23 -12.19 2.41
N TYR A 89 5.88 -13.07 3.34
CA TYR A 89 4.83 -12.81 4.33
C TYR A 89 5.42 -12.41 5.68
N ARG A 90 4.76 -11.46 6.36
CA ARG A 90 5.05 -11.05 7.75
C ARG A 90 3.75 -10.78 8.51
N GLN A 91 3.78 -10.93 9.83
CA GLN A 91 2.63 -10.59 10.67
C GLN A 91 2.61 -9.14 11.15
N PHE A 92 3.78 -8.49 11.13
CA PHE A 92 3.95 -7.16 11.69
C PHE A 92 4.67 -6.25 10.71
N LEU A 93 4.31 -4.97 10.76
CA LEU A 93 5.00 -3.92 10.01
C LEU A 93 6.47 -3.84 10.42
N PRO A 94 7.41 -3.72 9.46
CA PRO A 94 8.80 -3.46 9.79
C PRO A 94 8.94 -2.09 10.46
N VAL A 95 9.67 -2.08 11.59
CA VAL A 95 9.92 -0.88 12.40
C VAL A 95 10.75 0.16 11.63
N LYS A 96 11.61 -0.30 10.71
CA LYS A 96 12.42 0.60 9.88
C LYS A 96 11.61 1.15 8.72
N HIS A 97 11.91 2.39 8.33
CA HIS A 97 11.36 3.04 7.13
C HIS A 97 11.99 2.56 5.82
N ILE A 98 13.02 1.71 5.91
CA ILE A 98 13.72 1.11 4.77
C ILE A 98 13.45 -0.40 4.81
N PRO A 99 13.15 -1.05 3.66
CA PRO A 99 13.01 -0.45 2.32
C PRO A 99 11.69 0.31 2.11
N SER A 100 11.68 1.24 1.15
CA SER A 100 10.47 1.79 0.52
C SER A 100 10.06 0.95 -0.69
N TYR A 101 8.77 0.98 -1.03
CA TYR A 101 8.16 0.18 -2.09
C TYR A 101 7.53 1.07 -3.16
N ASP A 102 7.62 0.64 -4.42
CA ASP A 102 7.12 1.41 -5.56
C ASP A 102 5.60 1.51 -5.54
N LEU A 103 4.93 0.42 -5.15
CA LEU A 103 3.48 0.38 -4.96
C LEU A 103 3.15 -0.14 -3.56
N VAL A 104 2.47 0.67 -2.77
CA VAL A 104 1.94 0.27 -1.45
C VAL A 104 0.41 0.20 -1.54
N VAL A 105 -0.18 -0.91 -1.13
CA VAL A 105 -1.62 -1.15 -1.18
C VAL A 105 -2.13 -1.50 0.22
N SER A 106 -3.23 -0.88 0.62
CA SER A 106 -4.03 -1.30 1.78
C SER A 106 -5.49 -1.39 1.34
N ALA A 107 -5.98 -2.61 1.14
CA ALA A 107 -7.31 -2.86 0.60
C ALA A 107 -8.24 -3.49 1.64
N PHE A 108 -9.25 -2.72 2.06
CA PHE A 108 -10.30 -3.11 3.01
C PHE A 108 -9.81 -3.40 4.44
N SER A 109 -8.66 -2.82 4.83
CA SER A 109 -7.97 -3.12 6.09
C SER A 109 -7.99 -1.96 7.10
N LEU A 110 -8.23 -0.72 6.67
CA LEU A 110 -8.16 0.46 7.55
C LEU A 110 -9.31 0.47 8.55
N LEU A 111 -10.49 0.01 8.15
CA LEU A 111 -11.65 -0.13 9.03
C LEU A 111 -11.56 -1.32 9.99
N GLU A 112 -10.60 -2.23 9.81
CA GLU A 112 -10.33 -3.31 10.77
C GLU A 112 -9.53 -2.83 11.99
N MET A 113 -8.96 -1.62 11.90
CA MET A 113 -8.23 -1.01 13.01
C MET A 113 -9.20 -0.55 14.10
N GLU A 114 -8.87 -0.88 15.36
CA GLU A 114 -9.75 -0.61 16.52
C GLU A 114 -10.09 0.87 16.70
N ASP A 115 -9.14 1.76 16.40
CA ASP A 115 -9.28 3.18 16.66
C ASP A 115 -8.60 4.07 15.60
N THR A 116 -8.97 5.36 15.60
CA THR A 116 -8.46 6.35 14.66
C THR A 116 -6.97 6.59 14.78
N ARG A 117 -6.41 6.60 15.99
CA ARG A 117 -4.97 6.84 16.18
C ARG A 117 -4.15 5.70 15.58
N SER A 118 -4.55 4.45 15.81
CA SER A 118 -3.90 3.28 15.21
C SER A 118 -3.99 3.30 13.69
N ARG A 119 -5.16 3.64 13.14
CA ARG A 119 -5.35 3.80 11.68
C ARG A 119 -4.44 4.88 11.09
N LEU A 120 -4.39 6.08 11.71
CA LEU A 120 -3.54 7.17 11.23
C LEU A 120 -2.05 6.83 11.35
N PHE A 121 -1.65 6.15 12.42
CA PHE A 121 -0.27 5.65 12.57
C PHE A 121 0.10 4.68 11.44
N VAL A 122 -0.78 3.74 11.10
CA VAL A 122 -0.57 2.83 9.96
C VAL A 122 -0.48 3.62 8.66
N ILE A 123 -1.40 4.55 8.39
CA ILE A 123 -1.40 5.38 7.18
C ILE A 123 -0.07 6.16 7.03
N GLU A 124 0.42 6.77 8.10
CA GLU A 124 1.73 7.45 8.10
C GLU A 124 2.87 6.48 7.78
N ASN A 125 2.87 5.29 8.39
CA ASN A 125 3.89 4.28 8.16
C ASN A 125 3.87 3.76 6.71
N LEU A 126 2.69 3.56 6.12
CA LEU A 126 2.54 3.15 4.73
C LEU A 126 3.05 4.23 3.79
N TRP A 127 2.69 5.49 4.04
CA TRP A 127 3.15 6.64 3.26
C TRP A 127 4.68 6.77 3.29
N GLN A 128 5.30 6.67 4.46
CA GLN A 128 6.76 6.71 4.59
C GLN A 128 7.48 5.55 3.91
N LYS A 129 6.79 4.44 3.68
CA LYS A 129 7.30 3.27 2.96
C LYS A 129 6.94 3.30 1.47
N THR A 130 6.33 4.38 0.96
CA THR A 130 5.94 4.51 -0.45
C THR A 130 6.97 5.37 -1.20
N SER A 131 7.57 4.84 -2.26
CA SER A 131 8.40 5.62 -3.21
C SER A 131 7.61 6.11 -4.42
N GLY A 132 6.62 5.33 -4.88
CA GLY A 132 5.80 5.64 -6.06
C GLY A 132 4.36 5.98 -5.70
N CYS A 133 3.52 4.96 -5.55
CA CYS A 133 2.07 5.10 -5.38
C CYS A 133 1.56 4.44 -4.09
N LEU A 134 0.74 5.16 -3.33
CA LEU A 134 -0.01 4.61 -2.18
C LEU A 134 -1.49 4.48 -2.56
N VAL A 135 -1.98 3.24 -2.54
CA VAL A 135 -3.37 2.88 -2.84
C VAL A 135 -4.09 2.50 -1.55
N LEU A 136 -5.12 3.26 -1.20
CA LEU A 136 -6.01 2.97 -0.07
C LEU A 136 -7.41 2.67 -0.60
N ILE A 137 -7.92 1.48 -0.30
CA ILE A 137 -9.25 1.04 -0.74
C ILE A 137 -10.07 0.67 0.49
N GLU A 138 -11.32 1.13 0.53
CA GLU A 138 -12.27 0.76 1.58
C GLU A 138 -13.65 0.48 0.99
N HIS A 139 -14.50 -0.17 1.78
CA HIS A 139 -15.87 -0.43 1.38
C HIS A 139 -16.63 0.89 1.11
N GLY A 140 -17.48 0.90 0.07
CA GLY A 140 -18.36 2.03 -0.31
C GLY A 140 -19.48 2.36 0.68
N SER A 141 -19.20 2.27 1.98
CA SER A 141 -20.07 2.67 3.07
C SER A 141 -19.73 4.09 3.55
N LYS A 142 -20.62 4.70 4.34
CA LYS A 142 -20.34 5.99 4.99
C LYS A 142 -19.06 5.95 5.85
N ALA A 143 -18.81 4.82 6.52
CA ALA A 143 -17.62 4.64 7.33
C ALA A 143 -16.35 4.58 6.46
N GLY A 144 -16.38 3.82 5.36
CA GLY A 144 -15.24 3.70 4.45
C GLY A 144 -14.91 5.02 3.75
N PHE A 145 -15.94 5.74 3.26
CA PHE A 145 -15.75 7.09 2.72
C PHE A 145 -15.09 8.02 3.75
N LYS A 146 -15.57 8.00 5.01
CA LYS A 146 -14.97 8.80 6.08
C LYS A 146 -13.52 8.41 6.34
N ALA A 147 -13.18 7.13 6.36
CA ALA A 147 -11.82 6.65 6.57
C ALA A 147 -10.87 7.10 5.45
N ILE A 148 -11.28 7.00 4.18
CA ILE A 148 -10.46 7.45 3.04
C ILE A 148 -10.28 8.98 3.06
N MET A 149 -11.33 9.74 3.35
CA MET A 149 -11.22 11.19 3.45
C MET A 149 -10.34 11.64 4.62
N GLU A 150 -10.42 10.93 5.75
CA GLU A 150 -9.55 11.16 6.91
C GLU A 150 -8.08 10.89 6.56
N ALA A 151 -7.79 9.75 5.93
CA ALA A 151 -6.46 9.38 5.45
C ALA A 151 -5.89 10.44 4.50
N ARG A 152 -6.66 10.86 3.48
CA ARG A 152 -6.26 11.90 2.53
C ARG A 152 -5.91 13.20 3.24
N ASN A 153 -6.79 13.69 4.13
CA ASN A 153 -6.58 14.96 4.81
C ASN A 153 -5.34 14.92 5.71
N PHE A 154 -5.13 13.81 6.40
CA PHE A 154 -3.96 13.59 7.24
C PHE A 154 -2.65 13.56 6.44
N LEU A 155 -2.60 12.82 5.33
CA LEU A 155 -1.41 12.77 4.47
C LEU A 155 -1.07 14.13 3.85
N LEU A 156 -2.09 14.91 3.43
CA LEU A 156 -1.89 16.27 2.94
C LEU A 156 -1.39 17.22 4.03
N GLN A 157 -1.71 16.97 5.31
CA GLN A 157 -1.15 17.73 6.44
C GLN A 157 0.31 17.36 6.70
N ILE A 158 0.63 16.07 6.72
CA ILE A 158 2.01 15.58 6.88
C ILE A 158 2.91 16.14 5.76
N ASN A 159 2.49 16.02 4.50
CA ASN A 159 3.28 16.48 3.38
C ASN A 159 3.55 18.00 3.43
N ARG A 160 2.55 18.79 3.84
CA ARG A 160 2.73 20.24 4.06
C ARG A 160 3.76 20.53 5.14
N LYS A 161 3.77 19.79 6.26
CA LYS A 161 4.77 19.96 7.31
C LYS A 161 6.18 19.64 6.81
N ILE A 162 6.34 18.52 6.10
CA ILE A 162 7.62 18.12 5.50
C ILE A 162 8.14 19.22 4.56
N GLN A 163 7.28 19.79 3.72
CA GLN A 163 7.65 20.88 2.82
C GLN A 163 8.08 22.15 3.55
N LEU A 164 7.42 22.50 4.65
CA LEU A 164 7.77 23.68 5.47
C LEU A 164 9.10 23.50 6.21
N GLU A 165 9.37 22.29 6.71
CA GLU A 165 10.63 21.95 7.40
C GLU A 165 11.83 21.89 6.44
N GLN A 166 11.60 21.68 5.15
CA GLN A 166 12.63 21.66 4.11
C GLN A 166 12.93 23.04 3.50
N GLN A 167 12.19 24.10 3.87
CA GLN A 167 12.51 25.46 3.42
C GLN A 167 13.72 26.03 4.18
N PRO A 168 14.78 26.50 3.48
CA PRO A 168 15.95 27.06 4.14
C PRO A 168 15.61 28.37 4.86
N ILE A 169 16.15 28.53 6.07
CA ILE A 169 16.12 29.78 6.85
C ILE A 169 17.04 30.79 6.16
N SER A 170 16.55 31.48 5.14
CA SER A 170 17.30 32.56 4.49
C SER A 170 16.42 33.74 4.13
N SER A 171 16.02 34.52 5.15
CA SER A 171 15.68 35.96 5.01
C SER A 171 15.34 36.63 6.36
N GLN A 172 16.23 36.57 7.35
CA GLN A 172 16.17 37.48 8.52
C GLN A 172 17.55 37.92 9.00
N GLN A 173 18.45 38.36 8.10
CA GLN A 173 19.58 39.21 8.47
C GLN A 173 19.94 40.13 7.29
N SER A 174 19.25 41.26 7.16
CA SER A 174 19.68 42.41 6.36
C SER A 174 18.85 43.65 6.73
N THR A 175 19.04 44.15 7.95
CA THR A 175 18.79 45.56 8.31
C THR A 175 19.57 45.88 9.58
N THR A 176 20.89 45.90 9.44
CA THR A 176 21.76 46.72 10.28
C THR A 176 22.93 47.12 9.38
N GLU A 177 23.36 48.38 9.49
CA GLU A 177 24.31 49.12 8.62
C GLU A 177 23.61 49.89 7.48
N ILE A 178 23.62 51.22 7.38
CA ILE A 178 24.26 52.36 8.07
C ILE A 178 23.27 53.54 7.98
#